data_AF-A0A257GU46-F1
#
_entry.id   AF-A0A257GU46-F1
#
_cell.length_a   1.000
_cell.length_b   1.000
_cell.length_c   1.000
_cell.angle_alpha   90.00
_cell.angle_beta   90.00
_cell.angle_gamma   90.00
#
_symmetry.space_group_name_H-M   'P 1'
#
loop_
_entity.id
_entity.type
_entity.pdbx_description
1 polymer ?
#
loop_
_entity_poly.entity_id
_entity_poly.type
_entity_poly.pdbx_seq_one_letter_code
_entity_poly.pdbx_strand_id
1 'polypeptide(L)'
;VWTHPSTIIKGLKWMFTKDAPLLMNPTPTWHKLSWMAEFVAAIPKYRDNTEVTTRLAIAAREHLFGWAEKEGIDFDHKRKGILHIYRNQAGFEHAGKVSTMLAAGGLARRAVSPDEMRSIEPTLQGQYYGGYFTESDSTGDIHKYTHGLSQACVRLGVKFLYGHQVLKASADGTRADLVLQSEAGTETHVFDSVVVCAGVYGRGIAAQLGDRLNIYPVKGYSITVQLRDDASQQAAPQVSLLDDETKLV
;
A
#
# COMPACT_ATOMS: atom_id res chain seq x y z
N VAL A 1 2.47 10.49 6.40
CA VAL A 1 2.90 10.11 5.04
C VAL A 1 4.39 10.42 4.86
N TRP A 2 5.07 9.71 3.96
CA TRP A 2 6.53 9.65 3.85
C TRP A 2 7.20 10.89 3.25
N THR A 3 6.55 11.64 2.35
CA THR A 3 7.13 12.79 1.63
C THR A 3 7.08 14.09 2.46
N HIS A 4 7.88 14.17 3.52
CA HIS A 4 8.01 15.37 4.35
C HIS A 4 9.49 15.64 4.67
N PRO A 5 9.95 16.89 4.82
CA PRO A 5 11.36 17.19 5.15
C PRO A 5 11.84 16.48 6.43
N SER A 6 10.96 16.35 7.42
CA SER A 6 11.25 15.62 8.65
C SER A 6 11.48 14.12 8.40
N THR A 7 10.93 13.53 7.34
CA THR A 7 11.20 12.13 6.96
C THR A 7 12.57 11.96 6.35
N ILE A 8 13.14 12.97 5.67
CA ILE A 8 14.54 12.93 5.21
C ILE A 8 15.46 12.90 6.43
N ILE A 9 15.25 13.81 7.39
CA ILE A 9 16.07 13.89 8.60
C ILE A 9 15.93 12.60 9.43
N LYS A 10 14.70 12.08 9.58
CA LYS A 10 14.46 10.78 10.23
C LYS A 10 15.09 9.63 9.47
N GLY A 11 14.99 9.59 8.14
CA GLY A 11 15.60 8.59 7.27
C GLY A 11 17.13 8.57 7.37
N LEU A 12 17.77 9.74 7.40
CA LEU A 12 19.20 9.87 7.64
C LEU A 12 19.60 9.33 9.02
N LYS A 13 18.83 9.64 10.08
CA LYS A 13 19.06 9.10 11.43
C LYS A 13 18.84 7.58 11.49
N TRP A 14 17.82 7.09 10.80
CA TRP A 14 17.45 5.67 10.74
C TRP A 14 18.50 4.80 10.05
N MET A 15 19.25 5.33 9.07
CA MET A 15 20.40 4.61 8.50
C MET A 15 21.46 4.21 9.55
N PHE A 16 21.53 4.89 10.69
CA PHE A 16 22.48 4.62 11.77
C PHE A 16 21.85 3.89 12.97
N THR A 17 20.58 3.51 12.88
CA THR A 17 19.86 2.83 13.96
C THR A 17 19.57 1.39 13.53
N LYS A 18 20.06 0.39 14.28
CA LYS A 18 19.94 -1.03 13.92
C LYS A 18 18.49 -1.51 13.82
N ASP A 19 17.61 -0.95 14.64
CA ASP A 19 16.18 -1.29 14.70
C ASP A 19 15.30 -0.26 13.97
N ALA A 20 15.86 0.46 13.00
CA ALA A 20 15.07 1.41 12.22
C ALA A 20 14.02 0.71 11.36
N PRO A 21 12.81 1.28 11.21
CA PRO A 21 11.80 0.77 10.30
C PRO A 21 12.21 0.85 8.82
N LEU A 22 13.28 1.59 8.52
CA LEU A 22 13.86 1.72 7.18
C LEU A 22 15.36 1.41 7.21
N LEU A 23 15.74 0.23 6.70
CA LEU A 23 17.13 -0.12 6.45
C LEU A 23 17.47 0.17 4.99
N MET A 24 18.31 1.18 4.76
CA MET A 24 18.83 1.49 3.43
C MET A 24 20.28 1.01 3.31
N ASN A 25 20.56 0.16 2.32
CA ASN A 25 21.94 -0.21 1.98
C ASN A 25 22.72 1.07 1.60
N PRO A 26 23.93 1.33 2.14
CA PRO A 26 24.67 2.56 1.88
C PRO A 26 25.30 2.66 0.48
N THR A 27 25.42 1.57 -0.29
CA THR A 27 26.11 1.60 -1.61
C THR A 27 25.40 2.52 -2.60
N PRO A 28 26.03 3.60 -3.08
CA PRO A 28 25.40 4.52 -4.00
C PRO A 28 25.30 3.88 -5.38
N THR A 29 24.08 3.76 -5.91
CA THR A 29 23.84 3.41 -7.30
C THR A 29 23.12 4.56 -7.97
N TRP A 30 23.33 4.76 -9.28
CA TRP A 30 22.64 5.82 -10.03
C TRP A 30 21.13 5.78 -9.85
N HIS A 31 20.53 4.58 -9.84
CA HIS A 31 19.10 4.41 -9.59
C HIS A 31 18.66 4.96 -8.22
N LYS A 32 19.43 4.67 -7.16
CA LYS A 32 19.12 5.16 -5.82
C LYS A 32 19.22 6.68 -5.74
N LEU A 33 20.26 7.26 -6.36
CA LEU A 33 20.47 8.70 -6.38
C LEU A 33 19.36 9.40 -7.19
N SER A 34 19.01 8.89 -8.37
CA SER A 34 17.93 9.44 -9.18
C SER A 34 16.58 9.34 -8.48
N TRP A 35 16.32 8.22 -7.81
CA TRP A 35 15.12 8.04 -6.99
C TRP A 35 15.07 9.01 -5.81
N MET A 36 16.17 9.18 -5.07
CA MET A 36 16.25 10.12 -3.95
C MET A 36 16.03 11.57 -4.43
N ALA A 37 16.62 11.95 -5.56
CA ALA A 37 16.46 13.29 -6.13
C ALA A 37 14.98 13.57 -6.48
N GLU A 38 14.29 12.62 -7.12
CA GLU A 38 12.87 12.77 -7.43
C GLU A 38 11.98 12.75 -6.19
N PHE A 39 12.31 11.92 -5.20
CA PHE A 39 11.63 11.91 -3.92
C PHE A 39 11.70 13.29 -3.23
N VAL A 40 12.90 13.90 -3.19
CA VAL A 40 13.11 15.25 -2.64
C VAL A 40 12.35 16.29 -3.46
N ALA A 41 12.42 16.22 -4.78
CA ALA A 41 11.73 17.15 -5.67
C ALA A 41 10.18 17.06 -5.56
N ALA A 42 9.64 15.94 -5.10
CA ALA A 42 8.21 15.75 -4.88
C ALA A 42 7.70 16.35 -3.55
N ILE A 43 8.57 16.67 -2.59
CA ILE A 43 8.18 17.17 -1.26
C ILE A 43 7.36 18.46 -1.31
N PRO A 44 7.70 19.48 -2.11
CA PRO A 44 6.90 20.69 -2.20
C PRO A 44 5.45 20.44 -2.68
N LYS A 45 5.23 19.37 -3.44
CA LYS A 45 3.92 18.96 -3.98
C LYS A 45 3.13 18.07 -3.02
N TYR A 46 3.57 17.94 -1.76
CA TYR A 46 2.99 16.99 -0.81
C TYR A 46 1.49 17.14 -0.64
N ARG A 47 0.98 18.37 -0.51
CA ARG A 47 -0.47 18.62 -0.33
C ARG A 47 -1.26 18.18 -1.55
N ASP A 48 -0.90 18.67 -2.73
CA ASP A 48 -1.59 18.38 -3.98
C ASP A 48 -1.57 16.88 -4.30
N ASN A 49 -0.39 16.24 -4.14
CA ASN A 49 -0.24 14.81 -4.32
C ASN A 49 -1.11 14.02 -3.32
N THR A 50 -1.17 14.44 -2.05
CA THR A 50 -2.00 13.78 -1.03
C THR A 50 -3.48 13.89 -1.39
N GLU A 51 -3.94 15.06 -1.83
CA GLU A 51 -5.33 15.28 -2.23
C GLU A 51 -5.72 14.41 -3.43
N VAL A 52 -4.90 14.42 -4.49
CA VAL A 52 -5.14 13.63 -5.70
C VAL A 52 -5.10 12.13 -5.42
N THR A 53 -4.10 11.66 -4.66
CA THR A 53 -3.99 10.23 -4.32
C THR A 53 -5.11 9.76 -3.40
N THR A 54 -5.62 10.65 -2.53
CA THR A 54 -6.81 10.35 -1.70
C THR A 54 -8.05 10.15 -2.56
N ARG A 55 -8.31 11.04 -3.53
CA ARG A 55 -9.43 10.88 -4.47
C ARG A 55 -9.30 9.57 -5.26
N LEU A 56 -8.10 9.28 -5.75
CA LEU A 56 -7.82 8.04 -6.48
C LEU A 56 -8.08 6.80 -5.61
N ALA A 57 -7.66 6.82 -4.34
CA ALA A 57 -7.88 5.72 -3.42
C ALA A 57 -9.38 5.49 -3.13
N ILE A 58 -10.15 6.56 -2.96
CA ILE A 58 -11.61 6.49 -2.77
C ILE A 58 -12.28 5.89 -4.01
N ALA A 59 -11.94 6.37 -5.21
CA ALA A 59 -12.48 5.83 -6.45
C ALA A 59 -12.09 4.36 -6.68
N ALA A 60 -10.83 3.99 -6.40
CA ALA A 60 -10.36 2.61 -6.51
C ALA A 60 -11.11 1.67 -5.56
N ARG A 61 -11.49 2.15 -4.37
CA ARG A 61 -12.28 1.39 -3.39
C ARG A 61 -13.68 1.06 -3.90
N GLU A 62 -14.32 1.99 -4.63
CA GLU A 62 -15.63 1.73 -5.25
C GLU A 62 -15.53 0.58 -6.25
N HIS A 63 -14.50 0.57 -7.10
CA HIS A 63 -14.25 -0.53 -8.03
C HIS A 63 -13.95 -1.86 -7.32
N LEU A 64 -13.13 -1.83 -6.27
CA LEU A 64 -12.77 -3.01 -5.49
C LEU A 64 -14.02 -3.70 -4.93
N PHE A 65 -14.88 -2.93 -4.25
CA PHE A 65 -16.12 -3.48 -3.69
C PHE A 65 -17.13 -3.87 -4.77
N GLY A 66 -17.26 -3.07 -5.83
CA GLY A 66 -18.16 -3.38 -6.93
C GLY A 66 -17.79 -4.68 -7.65
N TRP A 67 -16.49 -4.95 -7.85
CA TRP A 67 -16.02 -6.22 -8.41
C TRP A 67 -16.23 -7.39 -7.44
N ALA A 68 -15.94 -7.21 -6.15
CA ALA A 68 -16.19 -8.26 -5.17
C ALA A 68 -17.68 -8.66 -5.12
N GLU A 69 -18.58 -7.68 -5.08
CA GLU A 69 -20.02 -7.93 -5.08
C GLU A 69 -20.47 -8.61 -6.37
N LYS A 70 -20.10 -8.05 -7.53
CA LYS A 70 -20.50 -8.56 -8.84
C LYS A 70 -20.03 -10.01 -9.06
N GLU A 71 -18.81 -10.32 -8.64
CA GLU A 71 -18.18 -11.60 -8.90
C GLU A 71 -18.37 -12.61 -7.75
N GLY A 72 -18.99 -12.20 -6.64
CA GLY A 72 -19.27 -13.04 -5.48
C GLY A 72 -18.03 -13.41 -4.65
N ILE A 73 -17.07 -12.48 -4.54
CA ILE A 73 -15.80 -12.71 -3.86
C ILE A 73 -15.96 -12.42 -2.35
N ASP A 74 -15.98 -13.49 -1.54
CA ASP A 74 -15.89 -13.38 -0.08
C ASP A 74 -14.42 -13.34 0.36
N PHE A 75 -13.99 -12.18 0.83
CA PHE A 75 -12.61 -11.91 1.24
C PHE A 75 -12.51 -11.47 2.70
N ASP A 76 -13.41 -11.93 3.57
CA ASP A 76 -13.47 -11.55 4.99
C ASP A 76 -13.58 -10.03 5.18
N HIS A 77 -14.42 -9.37 4.36
CA HIS A 77 -14.53 -7.92 4.37
C HIS A 77 -15.11 -7.40 5.69
N LYS A 78 -14.33 -6.58 6.41
CA LYS A 78 -14.74 -5.93 7.66
C LYS A 78 -14.79 -4.42 7.48
N ARG A 79 -16.01 -3.85 7.46
CA ARG A 79 -16.27 -2.41 7.47
C ARG A 79 -16.28 -1.85 8.89
N LYS A 80 -15.12 -1.92 9.56
CA LYS A 80 -14.94 -1.50 10.96
C LYS A 80 -14.13 -0.21 11.11
N GLY A 81 -13.76 0.43 10.00
CA GLY A 81 -12.92 1.62 9.99
C GLY A 81 -11.48 1.33 10.39
N ILE A 82 -10.72 2.42 10.51
CA ILE A 82 -9.33 2.42 10.94
C ILE A 82 -9.15 3.48 12.03
N LEU A 83 -8.59 3.08 13.17
CA LEU A 83 -8.30 3.96 14.30
C LEU A 83 -6.81 4.30 14.37
N HIS A 84 -6.47 5.57 14.18
CA HIS A 84 -5.11 6.07 14.41
C HIS A 84 -4.98 6.53 15.86
N ILE A 85 -3.95 6.07 16.56
CA ILE A 85 -3.73 6.34 17.99
C ILE A 85 -2.54 7.29 18.21
N TYR A 86 -2.70 8.25 19.14
CA TYR A 86 -1.67 9.23 19.46
C TYR A 86 -1.45 9.33 20.98
N ARG A 87 -0.19 9.19 21.42
CA ARG A 87 0.19 9.24 22.85
C ARG A 87 0.42 10.65 23.39
N ASN A 88 0.71 11.62 22.52
CA ASN A 88 1.00 12.99 22.91
C ASN A 88 0.26 14.01 22.04
N GLN A 89 0.12 15.21 22.60
CA GLN A 89 -0.58 16.33 21.97
C GLN A 89 0.02 16.73 20.62
N ALA A 90 1.35 16.81 20.53
CA ALA A 90 2.02 17.23 19.30
C ALA A 90 1.71 16.30 18.11
N GLY A 91 1.68 14.98 18.34
CA GLY A 91 1.29 13.99 17.33
C GLY A 91 -0.17 14.14 16.91
N PHE A 92 -1.06 14.34 17.87
CA PHE A 92 -2.49 14.54 17.62
C PHE A 92 -2.79 15.83 16.83
N GLU A 93 -2.15 16.94 17.18
CA GLU A 93 -2.30 18.22 16.46
C GLU A 93 -1.74 18.14 15.03
N HIS A 94 -0.61 17.43 14.85
CA HIS A 94 -0.08 17.18 13.52
C HIS A 94 -1.06 16.34 12.67
N ALA A 95 -1.65 15.30 13.26
CA ALA A 95 -2.66 14.48 12.61
C ALA A 95 -3.92 15.28 12.24
N GLY A 96 -4.29 16.31 13.01
CA GLY A 96 -5.35 17.25 12.65
C GLY A 96 -5.07 17.98 11.34
N LYS A 97 -3.85 18.51 11.17
CA LYS A 97 -3.44 19.16 9.91
C LYS A 97 -3.49 18.20 8.71
N VAL A 98 -3.07 16.95 8.93
CA VAL A 98 -3.16 15.89 7.90
C VAL A 98 -4.61 15.55 7.58
N SER A 99 -5.47 15.46 8.58
CA SER A 99 -6.90 15.18 8.42
C SER A 99 -7.61 16.26 7.60
N THR A 100 -7.26 17.53 7.77
CA THR A 100 -7.77 18.62 6.92
C THR A 100 -7.37 18.44 5.44
N MET A 101 -6.14 18.00 5.16
CA MET A 101 -5.71 17.74 3.78
C MET A 101 -6.43 16.53 3.17
N LEU A 102 -6.59 15.45 3.94
CA LEU A 102 -7.31 14.26 3.49
C LEU A 102 -8.78 14.55 3.22
N ALA A 103 -9.40 15.41 4.04
CA ALA A 103 -10.77 15.87 3.84
C ALA A 103 -10.94 16.63 2.51
N ALA A 104 -9.95 17.41 2.06
CA ALA A 104 -9.97 18.06 0.73
C ALA A 104 -9.94 17.04 -0.43
N GLY A 105 -9.37 15.86 -0.17
CA GLY A 105 -9.40 14.70 -1.07
C GLY A 105 -10.67 13.85 -0.94
N GLY A 106 -11.58 14.18 -0.02
CA GLY A 106 -12.83 13.46 0.23
C GLY A 106 -12.77 12.42 1.37
N LEU A 107 -11.64 12.28 2.07
CA LEU A 107 -11.50 11.32 3.17
C LEU A 107 -11.65 12.02 4.52
N ALA A 108 -12.84 11.92 5.12
CA ALA A 108 -13.10 12.45 6.45
C ALA A 108 -12.48 11.57 7.54
N ARG A 109 -11.81 12.20 8.51
CA ARG A 109 -11.32 11.56 9.73
C ARG A 109 -11.87 12.30 10.94
N ARG A 110 -12.50 11.57 11.85
CA ARG A 110 -13.10 12.13 13.06
C ARG A 110 -12.12 12.05 14.22
N ALA A 111 -11.86 13.17 14.88
CA ALA A 111 -11.14 13.16 16.14
C ALA A 111 -11.94 12.40 17.20
N VAL A 112 -11.28 11.54 17.98
CA VAL A 112 -11.87 10.74 19.05
C VAL A 112 -11.09 10.90 20.35
N SER A 113 -11.83 11.05 21.44
CA SER A 113 -11.31 11.03 22.80
C SER A 113 -10.88 9.60 23.21
N PRO A 114 -10.05 9.46 24.26
CA PRO A 114 -9.68 8.14 24.78
C PRO A 114 -10.87 7.25 25.17
N ASP A 115 -11.98 7.82 25.64
CA ASP A 115 -13.20 7.07 25.97
C ASP A 115 -13.91 6.55 24.71
N GLU A 116 -14.00 7.37 23.67
CA GLU A 116 -14.52 6.95 22.37
C GLU A 116 -13.62 5.89 21.73
N MET A 117 -12.29 6.01 21.86
CA MET A 117 -11.34 5.02 21.37
C MET A 117 -11.57 3.65 22.01
N ARG A 118 -11.76 3.59 23.34
CA ARG A 118 -12.11 2.35 24.06
C ARG A 118 -13.47 1.79 23.65
N SER A 119 -14.41 2.67 23.28
CA SER A 119 -15.71 2.25 22.78
C SER A 119 -15.63 1.66 21.36
N ILE A 120 -14.73 2.20 20.53
CA ILE A 120 -14.48 1.72 19.15
C ILE A 120 -13.70 0.40 19.17
N GLU A 121 -12.64 0.33 19.97
CA GLU A 121 -11.80 -0.87 20.13
C GLU A 121 -11.62 -1.20 21.63
N PRO A 122 -12.47 -2.08 22.19
CA PRO A 122 -12.40 -2.45 23.60
C PRO A 122 -11.12 -3.19 24.02
N THR A 123 -10.41 -3.81 23.07
CA THR A 123 -9.14 -4.49 23.38
C THR A 123 -7.95 -3.53 23.50
N LEU A 124 -8.14 -2.24 23.16
CA LEU A 124 -7.11 -1.22 23.24
C LEU A 124 -6.71 -0.93 24.69
N GLN A 125 -5.46 -1.27 25.03
CA GLN A 125 -4.87 -1.03 26.35
C GLN A 125 -3.85 0.10 26.29
N GLY A 126 -3.77 0.90 27.35
CA GLY A 126 -2.76 1.95 27.51
C GLY A 126 -3.33 3.35 27.68
N GLN A 127 -2.42 4.32 27.80
CA GLN A 127 -2.75 5.74 27.93
C GLN A 127 -2.50 6.46 26.60
N TYR A 128 -3.53 7.13 26.11
CA TYR A 128 -3.51 7.87 24.85
C TYR A 128 -4.01 9.29 25.08
N TYR A 129 -3.49 10.23 24.29
CA TYR A 129 -3.99 11.60 24.26
C TYR A 129 -5.31 11.68 23.49
N GLY A 130 -5.39 10.98 22.36
CA GLY A 130 -6.57 10.92 21.49
C GLY A 130 -6.27 10.17 20.20
N GLY A 131 -7.26 10.11 19.31
CA GLY A 131 -7.16 9.39 18.04
C GLY A 131 -7.88 10.08 16.89
N TYR A 132 -7.67 9.54 15.68
CA TYR A 132 -8.48 9.86 14.51
C TYR A 132 -9.08 8.58 13.93
N PHE A 133 -10.40 8.53 13.83
CA PHE A 133 -11.14 7.39 13.28
C PHE A 133 -11.61 7.67 11.85
N THR A 134 -11.28 6.77 10.94
CA THR A 134 -11.77 6.78 9.56
C THR A 134 -12.81 5.69 9.39
N GLU A 135 -14.08 6.04 9.51
CA GLU A 135 -15.19 5.08 9.48
C GLU A 135 -15.37 4.41 8.10
N SER A 136 -15.07 5.15 7.01
CA SER A 136 -15.24 4.66 5.64
C SER A 136 -14.23 3.58 5.24
N ASP A 137 -13.16 3.40 6.02
CA ASP A 137 -12.13 2.41 5.73
C ASP A 137 -12.55 1.00 6.19
N SER A 138 -11.87 0.00 5.66
CA SER A 138 -12.18 -1.40 5.91
C SER A 138 -10.96 -2.28 5.73
N THR A 139 -11.01 -3.49 6.28
CA THR A 139 -9.99 -4.51 6.09
C THR A 139 -10.59 -5.74 5.41
N GLY A 140 -9.73 -6.58 4.84
CA GLY A 140 -10.11 -7.86 4.26
C GLY A 140 -8.87 -8.64 3.85
N ASP A 141 -9.06 -9.94 3.61
CA ASP A 141 -8.02 -10.85 3.16
C ASP A 141 -7.72 -10.61 1.66
N ILE A 142 -6.59 -9.96 1.39
CA ILE A 142 -6.19 -9.64 0.02
C ILE A 142 -5.85 -10.89 -0.81
N HIS A 143 -5.46 -12.00 -0.17
CA HIS A 143 -5.23 -13.27 -0.86
C HIS A 143 -6.54 -13.84 -1.38
N LYS A 144 -7.57 -13.91 -0.53
CA LYS A 144 -8.93 -14.33 -0.96
C LYS A 144 -9.46 -13.43 -2.06
N TYR A 145 -9.30 -12.12 -1.92
CA TYR A 145 -9.76 -11.15 -2.92
C TYR A 145 -9.09 -11.39 -4.29
N THR A 146 -7.75 -11.44 -4.32
CA THR A 146 -6.99 -11.59 -5.57
C THR A 146 -7.19 -12.95 -6.22
N HIS A 147 -7.39 -14.01 -5.42
CA HIS A 147 -7.74 -15.33 -5.93
C HIS A 147 -9.15 -15.36 -6.54
N GLY A 148 -10.15 -14.80 -5.85
CA GLY A 148 -11.50 -14.68 -6.40
C GLY A 148 -11.53 -13.86 -7.69
N LEU A 149 -10.76 -12.77 -7.75
CA LEU A 149 -10.64 -11.95 -8.96
C LEU A 149 -9.99 -12.72 -10.11
N SER A 150 -8.98 -13.56 -9.85
CA SER A 150 -8.37 -14.37 -10.92
C SER A 150 -9.34 -15.42 -11.47
N GLN A 151 -10.15 -16.04 -10.61
CA GLN A 151 -11.21 -16.96 -11.03
C GLN A 151 -12.26 -16.24 -11.90
N ALA A 152 -12.68 -15.04 -11.50
CA ALA A 152 -13.58 -14.21 -12.29
C ALA A 152 -13.00 -13.88 -13.67
N CYS A 153 -11.73 -13.48 -13.73
CA CYS A 153 -11.03 -13.23 -14.99
C CYS A 153 -10.99 -14.47 -15.89
N VAL A 154 -10.71 -15.67 -15.35
CA VAL A 154 -10.74 -16.92 -16.13
C VAL A 154 -12.13 -17.16 -16.72
N ARG A 155 -13.19 -16.98 -15.93
CA ARG A 155 -14.58 -17.10 -16.39
C ARG A 155 -14.90 -16.13 -17.53
N LEU A 156 -14.29 -14.94 -17.53
CA LEU A 156 -14.41 -13.93 -18.58
C LEU A 156 -13.49 -14.16 -19.78
N GLY A 157 -12.76 -15.28 -19.82
CA GLY A 157 -11.91 -15.69 -20.95
C GLY A 157 -10.44 -15.29 -20.85
N VAL A 158 -9.99 -14.75 -19.71
CA VAL A 158 -8.58 -14.44 -19.49
C VAL A 158 -7.76 -15.74 -19.35
N LYS A 159 -6.66 -15.82 -20.08
CA LYS A 159 -5.67 -16.89 -19.94
C LYS A 159 -4.54 -16.44 -19.02
N PHE A 160 -4.38 -17.11 -17.89
CA PHE A 160 -3.23 -16.90 -17.01
C PHE A 160 -2.08 -17.84 -17.37
N LEU A 161 -0.90 -17.28 -17.58
CA LEU A 161 0.36 -18.01 -17.77
C LEU A 161 1.21 -17.88 -16.51
N TYR A 162 0.93 -18.72 -15.52
CA TYR A 162 1.75 -18.78 -14.30
C TYR A 162 3.09 -19.48 -14.57
N GLY A 163 4.12 -19.16 -13.79
CA GLY A 163 5.47 -19.71 -14.01
C GLY A 163 6.14 -19.22 -15.31
N HIS A 164 5.62 -18.14 -15.92
CA HIS A 164 6.21 -17.53 -17.11
C HIS A 164 6.85 -16.19 -16.75
N GLN A 165 8.17 -16.10 -16.88
CA GLN A 165 8.93 -14.87 -16.65
C GLN A 165 9.13 -14.12 -17.96
N VAL A 166 8.78 -12.84 -18.00
CA VAL A 166 9.12 -11.95 -19.13
C VAL A 166 10.62 -11.66 -19.08
N LEU A 167 11.36 -12.15 -20.07
CA LEU A 167 12.79 -11.87 -20.24
C LEU A 167 13.03 -10.64 -21.10
N LYS A 168 12.28 -10.51 -22.19
CA LYS A 168 12.36 -9.38 -23.11
C LYS A 168 10.99 -8.91 -23.56
N ALA A 169 10.90 -7.62 -23.82
CA ALA A 169 9.72 -6.98 -24.38
C ALA A 169 10.15 -6.00 -25.48
N SER A 170 9.46 -6.00 -26.63
CA SER A 170 9.68 -5.04 -27.70
C SER A 170 8.36 -4.67 -28.36
N ALA A 171 8.24 -3.45 -28.87
CA ALA A 171 7.05 -3.01 -29.60
C ALA A 171 7.43 -2.08 -30.75
N ASP A 172 6.63 -2.08 -31.82
CA ASP A 172 6.82 -1.22 -33.01
C ASP A 172 5.67 -0.21 -33.22
N GLY A 173 4.80 -0.08 -32.22
CA GLY A 173 3.62 0.80 -32.27
C GLY A 173 2.38 0.15 -32.88
N THR A 174 2.51 -1.02 -33.50
CA THR A 174 1.38 -1.81 -34.03
C THR A 174 1.25 -3.18 -33.37
N ARG A 175 2.36 -3.70 -32.85
CA ARG A 175 2.43 -4.97 -32.11
C ARG A 175 3.47 -4.91 -31.01
N ALA A 176 3.38 -5.85 -30.08
CA ALA A 176 4.33 -6.09 -29.02
C ALA A 176 4.70 -7.57 -28.94
N ASP A 177 6.00 -7.86 -28.90
CA ASP A 177 6.56 -9.19 -28.74
C ASP A 177 7.12 -9.35 -27.32
N LEU A 178 6.73 -10.44 -26.65
CA LEU A 178 7.24 -10.82 -25.33
C LEU A 178 7.97 -12.16 -25.42
N VAL A 179 9.24 -12.16 -25.01
CA VAL A 179 10.01 -13.40 -24.82
C VAL A 179 9.79 -13.88 -23.38
N LEU A 180 9.15 -15.02 -23.23
CA LEU A 180 8.79 -15.64 -21.96
C LEU A 180 9.66 -16.87 -21.69
N GLN A 181 10.05 -17.05 -20.43
CA GLN A 181 10.73 -18.25 -19.94
C GLN A 181 9.83 -19.01 -18.97
N SER A 182 9.68 -20.31 -19.18
CA SER A 182 9.01 -21.25 -18.29
C SER A 182 9.85 -22.52 -18.11
N GLU A 183 9.33 -23.50 -17.37
CA GLU A 183 9.97 -24.82 -17.22
C GLU A 183 10.15 -25.55 -18.56
N ALA A 184 9.29 -25.27 -19.54
CA ALA A 184 9.36 -25.88 -20.88
C ALA A 184 10.39 -25.23 -21.80
N GLY A 185 11.00 -24.11 -21.39
CA GLY A 185 11.98 -23.36 -22.18
C GLY A 185 11.57 -21.92 -22.43
N THR A 186 12.08 -21.36 -23.53
CA THR A 186 11.83 -19.97 -23.93
C THR A 186 10.95 -19.92 -25.17
N GLU A 187 9.93 -19.08 -25.14
CA GLU A 187 8.99 -18.87 -26.24
C GLU A 187 8.69 -17.38 -26.46
N THR A 188 8.21 -17.04 -27.66
CA THR A 188 7.80 -15.67 -27.99
C THR A 188 6.29 -15.61 -28.18
N HIS A 189 5.64 -14.68 -27.48
CA HIS A 189 4.22 -14.38 -27.64
C HIS A 189 4.06 -13.00 -28.27
N VAL A 190 3.06 -12.86 -29.14
CA VAL A 190 2.76 -11.62 -29.86
C VAL A 190 1.41 -11.08 -29.38
N PHE A 191 1.34 -9.78 -29.13
CA PHE A 191 0.14 -9.09 -28.66
C PHE A 191 -0.05 -7.76 -29.41
N ASP A 192 -1.29 -7.29 -29.51
CA ASP A 192 -1.58 -5.96 -30.06
C ASP A 192 -1.18 -4.84 -29.08
N SER A 193 -1.16 -5.14 -27.78
CA SER A 193 -0.87 -4.19 -26.70
C SER A 193 -0.39 -4.89 -25.45
N VAL A 194 0.42 -4.20 -24.64
CA VAL A 194 0.96 -4.70 -23.37
C VAL A 194 0.78 -3.66 -22.28
N VAL A 195 0.34 -4.11 -21.10
CA VAL A 195 0.28 -3.30 -19.87
C VAL A 195 1.23 -3.90 -18.84
N VAL A 196 2.17 -3.11 -18.33
CA VAL A 196 3.18 -3.58 -17.37
C VAL A 196 2.69 -3.38 -15.93
N CYS A 197 2.25 -4.46 -15.29
CA CYS A 197 1.81 -4.48 -13.88
C CYS A 197 2.77 -5.25 -12.96
N ALA A 198 4.08 -5.18 -13.20
CA ALA A 198 5.09 -6.06 -12.57
C ALA A 198 5.74 -5.51 -11.28
N GLY A 199 5.07 -4.60 -10.57
CA GLY A 199 5.56 -4.02 -9.30
C GLY A 199 7.00 -3.49 -9.40
N VAL A 200 7.85 -3.86 -8.44
CA VAL A 200 9.26 -3.44 -8.40
C VAL A 200 10.11 -3.98 -9.56
N TYR A 201 9.66 -5.06 -10.23
CA TYR A 201 10.33 -5.63 -11.39
C TYR A 201 9.92 -4.95 -12.71
N GLY A 202 8.88 -4.11 -12.69
CA GLY A 202 8.37 -3.43 -13.88
C GLY A 202 9.36 -2.47 -14.53
N ARG A 203 10.31 -1.91 -13.78
CA ARG A 203 11.32 -0.97 -14.32
C ARG A 203 12.12 -1.55 -15.48
N GLY A 204 12.54 -2.81 -15.40
CA GLY A 204 13.33 -3.45 -16.45
C GLY A 204 12.51 -3.77 -17.70
N ILE A 205 11.23 -4.13 -17.53
CA ILE A 205 10.33 -4.45 -18.64
C ILE A 205 9.91 -3.15 -19.35
N ALA A 206 9.48 -2.14 -18.60
CA ALA A 206 9.04 -0.85 -19.11
C ALA A 206 10.15 -0.14 -19.92
N ALA A 207 11.39 -0.18 -19.44
CA ALA A 207 12.53 0.42 -20.14
C ALA A 207 12.77 -0.17 -21.54
N GLN A 208 12.46 -1.46 -21.77
CA GLN A 208 12.58 -2.07 -23.10
C GLN A 208 11.49 -1.60 -24.07
N LEU A 209 10.38 -1.10 -23.53
CA LEU A 209 9.26 -0.54 -24.28
C LEU A 209 9.34 1.00 -24.40
N GLY A 210 10.44 1.61 -23.93
CA GLY A 210 10.67 3.06 -23.98
C GLY A 210 10.16 3.85 -22.77
N ASP A 211 9.51 3.19 -21.82
CA ASP A 211 8.97 3.82 -20.62
C ASP A 211 10.01 3.93 -19.50
N ARG A 212 9.97 5.08 -18.80
CA ARG A 212 10.81 5.33 -17.64
C ARG A 212 10.00 5.15 -16.35
N LEU A 213 10.27 4.08 -15.61
CA LEU A 213 9.75 3.87 -14.25
C LEU A 213 10.86 4.05 -13.19
N ASN A 214 10.67 4.97 -12.24
CA ASN A 214 11.59 5.17 -11.12
C ASN A 214 11.02 4.60 -9.82
N ILE A 215 10.89 3.28 -9.78
CA ILE A 215 10.37 2.56 -8.61
C ILE A 215 11.54 1.94 -7.86
N TYR A 216 11.68 2.29 -6.57
CA TYR A 216 12.71 1.72 -5.70
C TYR A 216 12.06 0.82 -4.64
N PRO A 217 12.52 -0.43 -4.48
CA PRO A 217 11.94 -1.35 -3.52
C PRO A 217 12.25 -0.92 -2.08
N VAL A 218 11.25 -1.03 -1.21
CA VAL A 218 11.38 -0.84 0.24
C VAL A 218 10.96 -2.12 0.93
N LYS A 219 11.67 -2.50 2.00
CA LYS A 219 11.32 -3.65 2.82
C LYS A 219 10.34 -3.22 3.92
N GLY A 220 9.24 -3.94 4.04
CA GLY A 220 8.36 -3.90 5.20
C GLY A 220 8.37 -5.27 5.88
N TYR A 221 8.04 -5.29 7.16
CA TYR A 221 7.85 -6.53 7.92
C TYR A 221 6.38 -6.64 8.30
N SER A 222 5.87 -7.86 8.25
CA SER A 222 4.54 -8.21 8.75
C SER A 222 4.68 -9.44 9.62
N ILE A 223 3.92 -9.49 10.71
CA ILE A 223 3.86 -10.63 11.61
C ILE A 223 2.43 -11.17 11.62
N THR A 224 2.29 -12.48 11.55
CA THR A 224 1.00 -13.16 11.73
C THR A 224 1.07 -13.96 13.02
N VAL A 225 0.21 -13.59 13.97
CA VAL A 225 0.13 -14.24 15.27
C VAL A 225 -1.03 -15.22 15.25
N GLN A 226 -0.76 -16.48 15.62
CA GLN A 226 -1.77 -17.53 15.69
C GLN A 226 -2.49 -17.50 17.04
N LEU A 227 -3.79 -17.18 17.03
CA LEU A 227 -4.64 -17.07 18.21
C LEU A 227 -5.36 -18.40 18.46
N ARG A 228 -4.75 -19.27 19.27
CA ARG A 228 -5.14 -20.69 19.40
C ARG A 228 -6.27 -20.94 20.39
N ASP A 229 -6.52 -20.01 21.29
CA ASP A 229 -7.51 -20.14 22.36
C ASP A 229 -8.48 -18.95 22.39
N ASP A 230 -9.65 -19.15 22.99
CA ASP A 230 -10.72 -18.17 23.04
C ASP A 230 -10.28 -16.85 23.71
N ALA A 231 -9.43 -16.93 24.74
CA ALA A 231 -8.95 -15.74 25.44
C ALA A 231 -8.09 -14.86 24.51
N SER A 232 -7.17 -15.46 23.76
CA SER A 232 -6.33 -14.76 22.78
C SER A 232 -7.14 -14.20 21.61
N GLN A 233 -8.19 -14.90 21.19
CA GLN A 233 -9.10 -14.43 20.13
C GLN A 233 -9.94 -13.24 20.60
N GLN A 234 -10.45 -13.28 21.83
CA GLN A 234 -11.21 -12.17 22.43
C GLN A 234 -10.34 -10.95 22.73
N ALA A 235 -9.04 -11.15 23.00
CA ALA A 235 -8.09 -10.07 23.22
C ALA A 235 -7.59 -9.40 21.92
N ALA A 236 -7.92 -9.95 20.74
CA ALA A 236 -7.46 -9.43 19.47
C ALA A 236 -8.28 -8.21 19.00
N PRO A 237 -7.61 -7.16 18.47
CA PRO A 237 -8.30 -6.03 17.89
C PRO A 237 -9.29 -6.44 16.78
N GLN A 238 -10.47 -5.83 16.82
CA GLN A 238 -11.52 -5.98 15.82
C GLN A 238 -11.53 -4.83 14.81
N VAL A 239 -10.92 -3.71 15.16
CA VAL A 239 -10.66 -2.53 14.33
C VAL A 239 -9.17 -2.50 13.97
N SER A 240 -8.83 -2.05 12.76
CA SER A 240 -7.43 -1.83 12.41
C SER A 240 -6.87 -0.63 13.17
N LEU A 241 -5.72 -0.81 13.80
CA LEU A 241 -5.05 0.17 14.64
C LEU A 241 -3.78 0.66 13.96
N LEU A 242 -3.63 1.98 13.81
CA LEU A 242 -2.36 2.56 13.35
C LEU A 242 -1.70 3.34 14.48
N ASP A 243 -0.46 2.96 14.80
CA ASP A 243 0.41 3.67 15.70
C ASP A 243 1.48 4.43 14.91
N ASP A 244 1.30 5.75 14.83
CA ASP A 244 2.18 6.62 14.05
C ASP A 244 3.58 6.77 14.68
N GLU A 245 3.73 6.50 15.97
CA GLU A 245 5.01 6.63 16.68
C GLU A 245 5.90 5.42 16.42
N THR A 246 5.34 4.21 16.57
CA THR A 246 6.06 2.94 16.37
C THR A 246 6.01 2.45 14.93
N LYS A 247 5.21 3.09 14.07
CA LYS A 247 4.97 2.69 12.67
C LYS A 247 4.39 1.28 12.55
N LEU A 248 3.49 0.95 13.46
CA LEU A 248 2.71 -0.28 13.48
C LEU A 248 1.35 -0.04 12.80
N VAL A 249 0.94 -1.01 11.98
CA VAL A 249 -0.35 -1.08 11.25
C VAL A 249 -0.97 -2.44 11.52
#